data_AF-A0A848J181-F1
#
_entry.id   AF-A0A848J181-F1
#
_cell.length_a   1.000
_cell.length_b   1.000
_cell.length_c   1.000
_cell.angle_alpha   90.00
_cell.angle_beta   90.00
_cell.angle_gamma   90.00
#
_symmetry.space_group_name_H-M   'P 1'
#
loop_
_entity.id
_entity.type
_entity.pdbx_description
1 polymer ?
#
loop_
_entity_poly.entity_id
_entity_poly.type
_entity_poly.pdbx_seq_one_letter_code
_entity_poly.pdbx_strand_id
1 'polypeptide(L)'
;MKKLSRTAKRLSLFLCVAAVMGSCKMKTQPNAQNPGPVSTTTGLEYNADEGFQVSEYRDQPVGPNLVFIEGGRTVLGSFEEDIMNSRDNVERTVTVASFYMDETEVANIHWLEYLHAIKRDSTPEFYQSALPDTTVWRKELAFNDSYVDHYLRYPGFRYYPVVGVSWIQATDFCKWRTAVVNQRLSEESGIEVDANAGGRIPLESGVVVPDYRLPTEAEWEYAAYALIGTQWLDEIQTHSRIYPWDGHAMRNPYGKEMGYFLANFRRGRGDYAGIAGKLNDGAMITAYVYDNPPNDYGLYNMAGNVNEWVQDVYRPLSFEDVDDLNPFRRGGFLDEEDGYDTENFNSLISNRTRVYKGGSWKDVAYWMSPGTRRYLEEDSATSTVGFRCAMIRAGSNY
;
A
#
# COMPACT_ATOMS: atom_id res chain seq x y z
N MET A 1 -48.31 13.63 -72.23
CA MET A 1 -47.67 12.78 -71.19
C MET A 1 -46.26 13.32 -70.96
N LYS A 2 -45.97 14.26 -70.05
CA LYS A 2 -45.91 14.16 -68.58
C LYS A 2 -45.22 12.86 -68.11
N LYS A 3 -43.89 12.82 -68.06
CA LYS A 3 -43.06 11.95 -67.19
C LYS A 3 -41.57 12.17 -67.47
N LEU A 4 -40.98 13.29 -67.05
CA LEU A 4 -39.50 13.39 -66.96
C LEU A 4 -38.95 14.52 -66.06
N SER A 5 -39.77 15.47 -65.59
CA SER A 5 -39.27 16.60 -64.78
C SER A 5 -39.38 16.45 -63.26
N ARG A 6 -39.78 15.27 -62.74
CA ARG A 6 -39.93 15.05 -61.27
C ARG A 6 -38.80 14.27 -60.61
N THR A 7 -37.96 13.58 -61.39
CA THR A 7 -36.84 12.77 -60.86
C THR A 7 -35.57 13.58 -60.64
N ALA A 8 -35.25 14.56 -61.50
CA ALA A 8 -34.06 15.40 -61.34
C ALA A 8 -34.13 16.32 -60.10
N LYS A 9 -35.29 16.88 -59.77
CA LYS A 9 -35.47 17.72 -58.56
C LYS A 9 -35.41 16.93 -57.24
N ARG A 10 -35.63 15.60 -57.26
CA ARG A 10 -35.52 14.76 -56.06
C ARG A 10 -34.09 14.29 -55.81
N LEU A 11 -33.28 14.14 -56.86
CA LEU A 11 -31.87 13.75 -56.72
C LEU A 11 -30.99 14.90 -56.22
N SER A 12 -31.29 16.15 -56.64
CA SER A 12 -30.59 17.34 -56.14
C SER A 12 -30.91 17.68 -54.68
N LEU A 13 -32.11 17.28 -54.19
CA LEU A 13 -32.48 17.47 -52.78
C LEU A 13 -31.85 16.41 -51.88
N PHE A 14 -31.57 15.20 -52.40
CA PHE A 14 -30.86 14.15 -51.66
C PHE A 14 -29.35 14.40 -51.56
N LEU A 15 -28.72 15.05 -52.55
CA LEU A 15 -27.31 15.44 -52.46
C LEU A 15 -27.07 16.60 -51.49
N CYS A 16 -28.01 17.54 -51.34
CA CYS A 16 -27.88 18.65 -50.39
C CYS A 16 -28.18 18.25 -48.94
N VAL A 17 -28.93 17.17 -48.70
CA VAL A 17 -29.16 16.65 -47.34
C VAL A 17 -28.01 15.75 -46.88
N ALA A 18 -27.30 15.10 -47.81
CA ALA A 18 -26.09 14.33 -47.49
C ALA A 18 -24.87 15.22 -47.15
N ALA A 19 -24.89 16.51 -47.52
CA ALA A 19 -23.78 17.44 -47.30
C ALA A 19 -23.85 18.23 -45.97
N VAL A 20 -24.89 18.04 -45.15
CA VAL A 20 -25.04 18.74 -43.85
C VAL A 20 -24.67 17.85 -42.66
N MET A 21 -24.33 16.57 -42.88
CA MET A 21 -23.78 15.70 -41.82
C MET A 21 -22.24 15.72 -41.75
N GLY A 22 -21.63 16.81 -42.24
CA GLY A 22 -20.19 17.05 -42.14
C GLY A 22 -19.86 17.94 -40.95
N SER A 23 -19.35 17.32 -39.87
CA SER A 23 -18.49 17.97 -38.89
C SER A 23 -19.14 18.90 -37.85
N CYS A 24 -20.11 18.39 -37.09
CA CYS A 24 -20.02 18.62 -35.65
C CYS A 24 -18.89 17.73 -35.12
N LYS A 25 -17.63 18.19 -35.26
CA LYS A 25 -16.57 17.71 -34.38
C LYS A 25 -17.08 18.00 -32.98
N MET A 26 -17.50 16.97 -32.23
CA MET A 26 -17.68 17.12 -30.80
C MET A 26 -16.39 17.74 -30.30
N LYS A 27 -16.45 19.00 -29.84
CA LYS A 27 -15.32 19.61 -29.16
C LYS A 27 -15.13 18.75 -27.93
N THR A 28 -14.17 17.83 -28.00
CA THR A 28 -13.72 17.08 -26.83
C THR A 28 -13.26 18.13 -25.84
N GLN A 29 -13.90 18.17 -24.68
CA GLN A 29 -13.48 19.08 -23.63
C GLN A 29 -12.03 18.74 -23.26
N PRO A 30 -11.17 19.75 -23.03
CA PRO A 30 -9.82 19.52 -22.56
C PRO A 30 -9.81 18.64 -21.31
N ASN A 31 -8.85 17.74 -21.22
CA ASN A 31 -8.58 16.92 -20.03
C ASN A 31 -7.08 16.88 -19.75
N ALA A 32 -6.66 16.21 -18.67
CA ALA A 32 -5.26 16.17 -18.25
C ALA A 32 -4.34 15.56 -19.32
N GLN A 33 -4.81 14.55 -20.06
CA GLN A 33 -4.04 13.89 -21.12
C GLN A 33 -4.05 14.67 -22.45
N ASN A 34 -5.10 15.46 -22.69
CA ASN A 34 -5.28 16.26 -23.90
C ASN A 34 -5.83 17.65 -23.52
N PRO A 35 -4.95 18.56 -23.08
CA PRO A 35 -5.32 19.93 -22.71
C PRO A 35 -5.68 20.80 -23.93
N GLY A 36 -5.43 20.32 -25.15
CA GLY A 36 -5.59 21.07 -26.39
C GLY A 36 -4.42 22.05 -26.63
N PRO A 37 -4.42 22.74 -27.79
CA PRO A 37 -3.32 23.64 -28.16
C PRO A 37 -3.42 25.05 -27.55
N VAL A 38 -4.57 25.42 -26.98
CA VAL A 38 -4.85 26.78 -26.51
C VAL A 38 -5.47 26.75 -25.13
N SER A 39 -5.03 27.65 -24.25
CA SER A 39 -5.58 27.87 -22.92
C SER A 39 -7.04 28.32 -22.99
N THR A 40 -7.92 27.60 -22.30
CA THR A 40 -9.35 27.95 -22.20
C THR A 40 -9.59 29.24 -21.41
N THR A 41 -8.68 29.58 -20.49
CA THR A 41 -8.80 30.76 -19.61
C THR A 41 -8.23 32.02 -20.27
N THR A 42 -7.05 31.92 -20.87
CA THR A 42 -6.30 33.09 -21.37
C THR A 42 -6.30 33.21 -22.89
N GLY A 43 -6.68 32.16 -23.62
CA GLY A 43 -6.63 32.14 -25.09
C GLY A 43 -5.22 32.09 -25.68
N LEU A 44 -4.18 31.96 -24.85
CA LEU A 44 -2.79 31.82 -25.28
C LEU A 44 -2.51 30.40 -25.76
N GLU A 45 -1.66 30.26 -26.79
CA GLU A 45 -1.20 28.96 -27.29
C GLU A 45 -0.21 28.32 -26.30
N TYR A 46 -0.40 27.04 -26.05
CA TYR A 46 0.57 26.23 -25.30
C TYR A 46 1.76 25.89 -26.20
N ASN A 47 2.96 25.76 -25.61
CA ASN A 47 4.19 25.37 -26.31
C ASN A 47 4.66 26.35 -27.42
N ALA A 48 4.34 27.63 -27.31
CA ALA A 48 4.96 28.66 -28.16
C ALA A 48 6.44 28.87 -27.80
N ASP A 49 7.24 29.44 -28.72
CA ASP A 49 8.71 29.57 -28.61
C ASP A 49 9.21 30.32 -27.35
N GLU A 50 8.34 31.10 -26.69
CA GLU A 50 8.57 31.75 -25.39
C GLU A 50 7.35 31.63 -24.44
N GLY A 51 6.49 30.64 -24.69
CA GLY A 51 5.22 30.42 -23.99
C GLY A 51 5.30 29.40 -22.87
N PHE A 52 4.18 29.21 -22.16
CA PHE A 52 4.06 28.14 -21.18
C PHE A 52 4.12 26.78 -21.88
N GLN A 53 5.08 25.95 -21.47
CA GLN A 53 5.23 24.60 -22.01
C GLN A 53 4.38 23.61 -21.20
N VAL A 54 3.63 22.79 -21.91
CA VAL A 54 2.82 21.72 -21.34
C VAL A 54 3.41 20.40 -21.81
N SER A 55 3.89 19.61 -20.84
CA SER A 55 4.38 18.26 -21.05
C SER A 55 3.25 17.32 -21.47
N GLU A 56 3.57 16.36 -22.34
CA GLU A 56 2.63 15.29 -22.66
C GLU A 56 2.49 14.37 -21.45
N TYR A 57 1.24 14.13 -21.03
CA TYR A 57 0.92 13.20 -19.94
C TYR A 57 0.00 12.09 -20.45
N ARG A 58 0.34 10.84 -20.14
CA ARG A 58 -0.52 9.68 -20.45
C ARG A 58 -1.14 9.14 -19.17
N ASP A 59 -0.31 8.58 -18.32
CA ASP A 59 -0.69 8.03 -17.04
C ASP A 59 0.51 8.05 -16.09
N GLN A 60 0.25 7.89 -14.81
CA GLN A 60 1.29 7.82 -13.80
C GLN A 60 2.14 6.55 -14.01
N PRO A 61 3.48 6.66 -14.07
CA PRO A 61 4.33 5.48 -14.10
C PRO A 61 4.14 4.65 -12.82
N VAL A 62 4.11 3.33 -12.96
CA VAL A 62 3.98 2.42 -11.82
C VAL A 62 5.35 1.85 -11.50
N GLY A 63 5.73 1.95 -10.22
CA GLY A 63 6.96 1.37 -9.72
C GLY A 63 6.93 -0.17 -9.67
N PRO A 64 8.10 -0.81 -9.49
CA PRO A 64 8.18 -2.26 -9.40
C PRO A 64 7.49 -2.77 -8.12
N ASN A 65 6.93 -3.99 -8.19
CA ASN A 65 6.27 -4.69 -7.07
C ASN A 65 5.03 -3.99 -6.49
N LEU A 66 4.42 -3.06 -7.23
CA LEU A 66 3.23 -2.35 -6.81
C LEU A 66 1.96 -2.89 -7.49
N VAL A 67 0.92 -3.03 -6.70
CA VAL A 67 -0.43 -3.39 -7.11
C VAL A 67 -1.31 -2.16 -7.01
N PHE A 68 -2.17 -1.95 -8.01
CA PHE A 68 -3.17 -0.89 -7.99
C PHE A 68 -4.33 -1.28 -7.06
N ILE A 69 -4.61 -0.44 -6.08
CA ILE A 69 -5.72 -0.58 -5.15
C ILE A 69 -6.75 0.48 -5.53
N GLU A 70 -7.86 0.02 -6.10
CA GLU A 70 -9.00 0.87 -6.39
C GLU A 70 -9.58 1.39 -5.07
N GLY A 71 -9.74 2.71 -4.98
CA GLY A 71 -10.31 3.37 -3.81
C GLY A 71 -11.83 3.32 -3.79
N GLY A 72 -12.40 3.52 -2.61
CA GLY A 72 -13.84 3.55 -2.44
C GLY A 72 -14.25 3.68 -0.99
N ARG A 73 -15.55 3.59 -0.76
CA ARG A 73 -16.14 3.58 0.58
C ARG A 73 -16.10 2.18 1.17
N THR A 74 -15.66 2.05 2.43
CA THR A 74 -15.75 0.80 3.19
C THR A 74 -16.12 1.06 4.65
N VAL A 75 -16.48 0.01 5.37
CA VAL A 75 -16.53 0.02 6.84
C VAL A 75 -15.24 -0.60 7.36
N LEU A 76 -14.48 0.17 8.15
CA LEU A 76 -13.29 -0.29 8.87
C LEU A 76 -13.62 -0.49 10.34
N GLY A 77 -12.82 -1.29 11.03
CA GLY A 77 -13.00 -1.72 12.42
C GLY A 77 -13.04 -3.24 12.55
N SER A 78 -13.13 -3.72 13.79
CA SER A 78 -13.30 -5.15 14.07
C SER A 78 -14.77 -5.49 14.31
N PHE A 79 -15.25 -6.50 13.60
CA PHE A 79 -16.54 -7.15 13.86
C PHE A 79 -16.46 -8.20 14.97
N GLU A 80 -15.25 -8.63 15.34
CA GLU A 80 -15.03 -9.61 16.39
C GLU A 80 -15.16 -8.98 17.78
N GLU A 81 -15.56 -9.79 18.76
CA GLU A 81 -15.56 -9.39 20.16
C GLU A 81 -14.18 -8.91 20.58
N ASP A 82 -14.13 -7.73 21.20
CA ASP A 82 -12.91 -7.19 21.74
C ASP A 82 -12.49 -7.97 22.99
N ILE A 83 -11.66 -8.99 22.78
CA ILE A 83 -11.13 -9.86 23.83
C ILE A 83 -10.28 -9.08 24.85
N MET A 84 -9.65 -7.98 24.40
CA MET A 84 -8.76 -7.16 25.23
C MET A 84 -9.53 -6.06 25.98
N ASN A 85 -10.79 -5.81 25.59
CA ASN A 85 -11.66 -4.73 26.10
C ASN A 85 -10.96 -3.36 26.06
N SER A 86 -10.10 -3.14 25.04
CA SER A 86 -9.40 -1.89 24.77
C SER A 86 -10.31 -0.85 24.11
N ARG A 87 -11.35 -1.30 23.39
CA ARG A 87 -12.34 -0.49 22.66
C ARG A 87 -11.71 0.53 21.72
N ASP A 88 -10.60 0.16 21.11
CA ASP A 88 -9.74 1.03 20.30
C ASP A 88 -9.91 0.82 18.78
N ASN A 89 -10.90 0.02 18.36
CA ASN A 89 -11.17 -0.36 16.97
C ASN A 89 -12.66 -0.35 16.58
N VAL A 90 -13.36 0.72 16.95
CA VAL A 90 -14.78 0.92 16.63
C VAL A 90 -15.02 0.99 15.13
N GLU A 91 -16.12 0.38 14.70
CA GLU A 91 -16.57 0.39 13.30
C GLU A 91 -16.89 1.82 12.83
N ARG A 92 -16.34 2.19 11.66
CA ARG A 92 -16.60 3.48 11.03
C ARG A 92 -16.58 3.36 9.51
N THR A 93 -17.38 4.18 8.85
CA THR A 93 -17.39 4.25 7.39
C THR A 93 -16.37 5.27 6.93
N VAL A 94 -15.45 4.86 6.06
CA VAL A 94 -14.42 5.75 5.52
C VAL A 94 -14.35 5.60 4.01
N THR A 95 -13.86 6.65 3.35
CA THR A 95 -13.55 6.66 1.92
C THR A 95 -12.04 6.73 1.76
N VAL A 96 -11.46 5.73 1.12
CA VAL A 96 -10.03 5.68 0.79
C VAL A 96 -9.89 5.98 -0.69
N ALA A 97 -9.03 6.92 -1.05
CA ALA A 97 -8.70 7.23 -2.44
C ALA A 97 -7.86 6.09 -3.05
N SER A 98 -7.92 5.95 -4.37
CA SER A 98 -7.11 4.97 -5.07
C SER A 98 -5.62 5.19 -4.83
N PHE A 99 -4.87 4.11 -4.66
CA PHE A 99 -3.43 4.17 -4.37
C PHE A 99 -2.74 2.89 -4.87
N TYR A 100 -1.43 2.81 -4.66
CA TYR A 100 -0.64 1.62 -4.95
C TYR A 100 -0.06 1.06 -3.66
N MET A 101 -0.05 -0.27 -3.53
CA MET A 101 0.53 -0.97 -2.39
C MET A 101 1.47 -2.08 -2.88
N ASP A 102 2.51 -2.37 -2.13
CA ASP A 102 3.36 -3.52 -2.41
C ASP A 102 2.58 -4.83 -2.36
N GLU A 103 2.81 -5.66 -3.37
CA GLU A 103 2.19 -7.00 -3.50
C GLU A 103 2.47 -7.87 -2.26
N THR A 104 3.68 -7.75 -1.70
CA THR A 104 4.17 -8.55 -0.57
C THR A 104 4.85 -7.69 0.48
N GLU A 105 5.15 -8.29 1.64
CA GLU A 105 6.08 -7.71 2.61
C GLU A 105 7.46 -7.48 1.98
N VAL A 106 8.22 -6.50 2.49
CA VAL A 106 9.60 -6.27 2.05
C VAL A 106 10.47 -7.46 2.45
N ALA A 107 11.03 -8.15 1.47
CA ALA A 107 11.89 -9.30 1.69
C ALA A 107 13.32 -8.92 2.13
N ASN A 108 14.02 -9.86 2.77
CA ASN A 108 15.41 -9.71 3.18
C ASN A 108 16.33 -9.32 2.02
N ILE A 109 16.11 -9.85 0.81
CA ILE A 109 16.91 -9.49 -0.38
C ILE A 109 16.80 -8.01 -0.75
N HIS A 110 15.59 -7.43 -0.65
CA HIS A 110 15.37 -6.00 -0.91
C HIS A 110 16.06 -5.14 0.16
N TRP A 111 16.06 -5.59 1.42
CA TRP A 111 16.78 -4.89 2.48
C TRP A 111 18.31 -4.98 2.33
N LEU A 112 18.83 -6.13 1.87
CA LEU A 112 20.26 -6.28 1.58
C LEU A 112 20.70 -5.39 0.42
N GLU A 113 19.85 -5.18 -0.59
CA GLU A 113 20.07 -4.20 -1.66
C GLU A 113 20.17 -2.78 -1.10
N TYR A 114 19.24 -2.40 -0.22
CA TYR A 114 19.28 -1.12 0.49
C TYR A 114 20.59 -0.94 1.28
N LEU A 115 20.98 -1.93 2.08
CA LEU A 115 22.24 -1.90 2.82
C LEU A 115 23.47 -1.80 1.90
N HIS A 116 23.43 -2.43 0.72
CA HIS A 116 24.50 -2.32 -0.26
C HIS A 116 24.63 -0.89 -0.81
N ALA A 117 23.50 -0.27 -1.16
CA ALA A 117 23.48 1.11 -1.67
C ALA A 117 23.96 2.11 -0.60
N ILE A 118 23.44 2.03 0.63
CA ILE A 118 23.85 2.90 1.75
C ILE A 118 25.35 2.81 2.00
N LYS A 119 25.91 1.60 1.98
CA LYS A 119 27.33 1.39 2.24
C LYS A 119 28.23 2.12 1.23
N ARG A 120 27.74 2.34 0.01
CA ARG A 120 28.47 3.06 -1.04
C ARG A 120 28.24 4.57 -0.96
N ASP A 121 27.00 4.99 -0.70
CA ASP A 121 26.55 6.36 -0.95
C ASP A 121 26.44 7.21 0.33
N SER A 122 26.52 6.62 1.53
CA SER A 122 26.27 7.30 2.81
C SER A 122 27.40 7.14 3.84
N THR A 123 27.25 7.78 5.01
CA THR A 123 28.23 7.71 6.09
C THR A 123 28.20 6.35 6.81
N PRO A 124 29.33 5.92 7.43
CA PRO A 124 29.37 4.69 8.21
C PRO A 124 28.37 4.65 9.37
N GLU A 125 28.06 5.80 9.97
CA GLU A 125 27.10 5.93 11.08
C GLU A 125 25.68 5.61 10.60
N PHE A 126 25.29 6.16 9.44
CA PHE A 126 23.99 5.88 8.85
C PHE A 126 23.85 4.41 8.41
N TYR A 127 24.94 3.81 7.91
CA TYR A 127 24.96 2.38 7.63
C TYR A 127 24.71 1.53 8.90
N GLN A 128 25.34 1.89 10.02
CA GLN A 128 25.12 1.20 11.29
C GLN A 128 23.69 1.36 11.80
N SER A 129 23.10 2.55 11.68
CA SER A 129 21.70 2.77 12.07
C SER A 129 20.70 2.06 11.15
N ALA A 130 21.08 1.72 9.91
CA ALA A 130 20.23 0.98 8.98
C ALA A 130 20.30 -0.56 9.16
N LEU A 131 21.25 -1.08 9.96
CA LEU A 131 21.34 -2.50 10.23
C LEU A 131 20.16 -2.97 11.10
N PRO A 132 19.43 -4.03 10.69
CA PRO A 132 18.39 -4.62 11.52
C PRO A 132 18.96 -5.21 12.80
N ASP A 133 18.21 -5.10 13.91
CA ASP A 133 18.55 -5.79 15.14
C ASP A 133 18.27 -7.29 15.00
N THR A 134 19.31 -8.05 14.68
CA THR A 134 19.22 -9.52 14.59
C THR A 134 19.05 -10.22 15.94
N THR A 135 19.32 -9.55 17.06
CA THR A 135 19.25 -10.16 18.40
C THR A 135 17.81 -10.41 18.85
N VAL A 136 16.81 -9.84 18.16
CA VAL A 136 15.37 -10.08 18.38
C VAL A 136 14.95 -11.55 18.29
N TRP A 137 15.76 -12.38 17.63
CA TRP A 137 15.58 -13.83 17.55
C TRP A 137 16.00 -14.57 18.81
N ARG A 138 16.97 -14.03 19.56
CA ARG A 138 17.48 -14.64 20.79
C ARG A 138 16.38 -14.68 21.85
N LYS A 139 16.25 -15.82 22.52
CA LYS A 139 15.35 -16.02 23.65
C LYS A 139 16.07 -16.82 24.72
N GLU A 140 15.90 -16.43 25.99
CA GLU A 140 16.58 -17.06 27.12
C GLU A 140 16.26 -18.56 27.26
N LEU A 141 15.04 -18.96 26.89
CA LEU A 141 14.53 -20.33 27.04
C LEU A 141 14.21 -21.00 25.69
N ALA A 142 14.80 -20.55 24.57
CA ALA A 142 14.60 -21.20 23.26
C ALA A 142 15.89 -21.24 22.44
N PHE A 143 16.08 -22.33 21.70
CA PHE A 143 17.20 -22.49 20.78
C PHE A 143 16.91 -21.79 19.44
N ASN A 144 17.08 -20.48 19.42
CA ASN A 144 16.87 -19.62 18.23
C ASN A 144 18.14 -18.89 17.78
N ASP A 145 19.28 -19.15 18.42
CA ASP A 145 20.54 -18.44 18.16
C ASP A 145 21.00 -18.58 16.70
N SER A 146 20.66 -19.68 16.03
CA SER A 146 20.93 -19.85 14.60
C SER A 146 20.29 -18.77 13.74
N TYR A 147 19.10 -18.28 14.10
CA TYR A 147 18.41 -17.26 13.31
C TYR A 147 19.06 -15.87 13.47
N VAL A 148 19.73 -15.61 14.58
CA VAL A 148 20.49 -14.35 14.78
C VAL A 148 21.53 -14.18 13.68
N ASP A 149 22.26 -15.24 13.35
CA ASP A 149 23.31 -15.18 12.33
C ASP A 149 22.78 -15.38 10.90
N HIS A 150 21.80 -16.26 10.73
CA HIS A 150 21.41 -16.75 9.41
C HIS A 150 20.23 -16.00 8.79
N TYR A 151 19.28 -15.47 9.58
CA TYR A 151 18.01 -15.00 9.04
C TYR A 151 18.17 -13.90 7.97
N LEU A 152 18.95 -12.87 8.27
CA LEU A 152 19.18 -11.77 7.31
C LEU A 152 20.20 -12.14 6.22
N ARG A 153 21.18 -13.01 6.54
CA ARG A 153 22.41 -13.16 5.73
C ARG A 153 22.44 -14.41 4.86
N TYR A 154 21.78 -15.48 5.30
CA TYR A 154 21.87 -16.77 4.62
C TYR A 154 20.98 -16.78 3.37
N PRO A 155 21.48 -17.25 2.21
CA PRO A 155 20.71 -17.24 0.96
C PRO A 155 19.35 -17.94 1.00
N GLY A 156 19.16 -18.91 1.91
CA GLY A 156 17.88 -19.58 2.10
C GLY A 156 16.75 -18.67 2.59
N PHE A 157 17.06 -17.52 3.20
CA PHE A 157 16.07 -16.58 3.74
C PHE A 157 15.84 -15.34 2.87
N ARG A 158 16.31 -15.33 1.61
CA ARG A 158 16.25 -14.14 0.73
C ARG A 158 14.83 -13.60 0.50
N TYR A 159 13.86 -14.49 0.29
CA TYR A 159 12.45 -14.15 0.04
C TYR A 159 11.55 -14.35 1.26
N TYR A 160 12.13 -14.21 2.46
CA TYR A 160 11.39 -14.12 3.72
C TYR A 160 11.30 -12.63 4.11
N PRO A 161 10.26 -12.22 4.86
CA PRO A 161 10.08 -10.84 5.23
C PRO A 161 11.24 -10.35 6.11
N VAL A 162 11.66 -9.10 5.91
CA VAL A 162 12.63 -8.45 6.79
C VAL A 162 12.00 -8.20 8.16
N VAL A 163 12.72 -8.55 9.21
CA VAL A 163 12.31 -8.33 10.61
C VAL A 163 13.49 -7.79 11.41
N GLY A 164 13.23 -7.34 12.64
CA GLY A 164 14.25 -6.62 13.43
C GLY A 164 14.46 -5.19 12.91
N VAL A 165 13.45 -4.64 12.21
CA VAL A 165 13.47 -3.28 11.69
C VAL A 165 12.50 -2.39 12.47
N SER A 166 12.93 -1.17 12.75
CA SER A 166 12.09 -0.15 13.39
C SER A 166 11.27 0.64 12.37
N TRP A 167 10.28 1.39 12.84
CA TRP A 167 9.45 2.24 11.98
C TRP A 167 10.28 3.33 11.29
N ILE A 168 11.27 3.88 12.00
CA ILE A 168 12.19 4.88 11.47
C ILE A 168 12.99 4.29 10.29
N GLN A 169 13.56 3.10 10.49
CA GLN A 169 14.32 2.39 9.45
C GLN A 169 13.45 2.08 8.23
N ALA A 170 12.22 1.61 8.44
CA ALA A 170 11.27 1.32 7.36
C ALA A 170 10.92 2.58 6.55
N THR A 171 10.74 3.73 7.22
CA THR A 171 10.48 5.02 6.57
C THR A 171 11.68 5.49 5.75
N ASP A 172 12.90 5.28 6.22
CA ASP A 172 14.10 5.64 5.47
C ASP A 172 14.32 4.74 4.25
N PHE A 173 13.96 3.45 4.35
CA PHE A 173 13.92 2.54 3.20
C PHE A 173 12.95 3.04 2.11
N CYS A 174 11.76 3.51 2.49
CA CYS A 174 10.79 4.09 1.55
C CYS A 174 11.36 5.32 0.81
N LYS A 175 12.06 6.22 1.52
CA LYS A 175 12.75 7.38 0.90
C LYS A 175 13.83 6.94 -0.06
N TRP A 176 14.64 5.95 0.33
CA TRP A 176 15.69 5.40 -0.54
C TRP A 176 15.10 4.76 -1.80
N ARG A 177 14.07 3.92 -1.67
CA ARG A 177 13.39 3.30 -2.80
C ARG A 177 12.85 4.34 -3.78
N THR A 178 12.26 5.42 -3.26
CA THR A 178 11.82 6.56 -4.07
C THR A 178 12.95 7.13 -4.91
N ALA A 179 14.09 7.41 -4.28
CA ALA A 179 15.24 7.99 -4.99
C ALA A 179 15.77 7.07 -6.09
N VAL A 180 15.92 5.77 -5.80
CA VAL A 180 16.41 4.78 -6.77
C VAL A 180 15.46 4.61 -7.95
N VAL A 181 14.16 4.48 -7.69
CA VAL A 181 13.16 4.28 -8.77
C VAL A 181 13.04 5.54 -9.63
N ASN A 182 13.00 6.72 -9.02
CA ASN A 182 12.95 7.97 -9.78
C ASN A 182 14.23 8.21 -10.60
N GLN A 183 15.40 7.87 -10.07
CA GLN A 183 16.65 7.94 -10.84
C GLN A 183 16.59 7.03 -12.06
N ARG A 184 16.14 5.78 -11.89
CA ARG A 184 16.00 4.82 -13.00
C ARG A 184 15.02 5.33 -14.07
N LEU A 185 13.87 5.85 -13.67
CA LEU A 185 12.88 6.42 -14.60
C LEU A 185 13.42 7.65 -15.34
N SER A 186 14.27 8.46 -14.69
CA SER A 186 14.98 9.55 -15.36
C SER A 186 15.88 9.05 -16.48
N GLU A 187 16.68 8.02 -16.20
CA GLU A 187 17.62 7.45 -17.14
C GLU A 187 16.89 6.82 -18.33
N GLU A 188 15.75 6.15 -18.10
CA GLU A 188 14.92 5.54 -19.14
C GLU A 188 14.19 6.57 -20.01
N SER A 189 13.82 7.72 -19.46
CA SER A 189 13.12 8.79 -20.21
C SER A 189 14.05 9.73 -20.98
N GLY A 190 15.34 9.75 -20.65
CA GLY A 190 16.33 10.64 -21.28
C GLY A 190 16.14 12.12 -20.94
N ILE A 191 15.35 12.44 -19.91
CA ILE A 191 15.16 13.81 -19.41
C ILE A 191 16.39 14.18 -18.59
N GLU A 192 17.12 15.23 -19.01
CA GLU A 192 18.23 15.77 -18.26
C GLU A 192 17.71 16.43 -16.97
N VAL A 193 18.23 15.96 -15.83
CA VAL A 193 17.91 16.54 -14.53
C VAL A 193 18.74 17.81 -14.34
N ASP A 194 18.07 18.94 -14.13
CA ASP A 194 18.77 20.18 -13.82
C ASP A 194 19.51 20.04 -12.48
N ALA A 195 20.84 20.18 -12.52
CA ALA A 195 21.68 20.13 -11.34
C ALA A 195 21.33 21.24 -10.32
N ASN A 196 20.72 22.34 -10.76
CA ASN A 196 20.28 23.44 -9.89
C ASN A 196 18.98 23.14 -9.14
N ALA A 197 18.17 22.18 -9.62
CA ALA A 197 16.95 21.71 -8.96
C ALA A 197 17.23 20.69 -7.84
N GLY A 198 18.47 20.62 -7.35
CA GLY A 198 18.89 19.65 -6.34
C GLY A 198 18.89 18.21 -6.84
N GLY A 199 19.02 18.00 -8.15
CA GLY A 199 19.02 16.67 -8.76
C GLY A 199 17.67 15.95 -8.74
N ARG A 200 16.56 16.69 -8.56
CA ARG A 200 15.20 16.13 -8.65
C ARG A 200 14.58 16.47 -10.00
N ILE A 201 13.93 15.48 -10.60
CA ILE A 201 13.11 15.68 -11.80
C ILE A 201 11.87 16.51 -11.39
N PRO A 202 11.47 17.53 -12.17
CA PRO A 202 10.25 18.27 -11.92
C PRO A 202 9.02 17.36 -11.93
N LEU A 203 8.10 17.53 -11.00
CA LEU A 203 6.86 16.74 -10.94
C LEU A 203 6.01 16.98 -12.21
N GLU A 204 6.12 18.17 -12.77
CA GLU A 204 5.48 18.61 -14.01
C GLU A 204 5.92 17.78 -15.23
N SER A 205 7.05 17.07 -15.16
CA SER A 205 7.48 16.17 -16.24
C SER A 205 6.53 14.97 -16.43
N GLY A 206 5.76 14.59 -15.42
CA GLY A 206 4.87 13.42 -15.45
C GLY A 206 5.58 12.07 -15.44
N VAL A 207 6.92 12.04 -15.43
CA VAL A 207 7.74 10.81 -15.41
C VAL A 207 8.13 10.40 -13.97
N VAL A 208 7.94 11.30 -13.01
CA VAL A 208 8.28 11.08 -11.61
C VAL A 208 7.20 10.27 -10.91
N VAL A 209 7.60 9.21 -10.20
CA VAL A 209 6.70 8.54 -9.27
C VAL A 209 6.64 9.31 -7.95
N PRO A 210 5.44 9.43 -7.33
CA PRO A 210 5.31 9.94 -5.98
C PRO A 210 6.16 9.14 -4.98
N ASP A 211 6.44 9.75 -3.84
CA ASP A 211 7.24 9.12 -2.79
C ASP A 211 6.58 7.84 -2.28
N TYR A 212 7.37 6.77 -2.20
CA TYR A 212 7.00 5.59 -1.42
C TYR A 212 6.95 5.98 0.05
N ARG A 213 6.00 5.38 0.76
CA ARG A 213 5.80 5.57 2.20
C ARG A 213 5.26 4.28 2.80
N LEU A 214 5.14 4.26 4.12
CA LEU A 214 4.30 3.26 4.78
C LEU A 214 2.82 3.56 4.47
N PRO A 215 1.97 2.53 4.32
CA PRO A 215 0.53 2.73 4.19
C PRO A 215 -0.03 3.38 5.46
N THR A 216 -1.13 4.13 5.32
CA THR A 216 -1.90 4.51 6.51
C THR A 216 -2.60 3.29 7.10
N GLU A 217 -3.02 3.38 8.36
CA GLU A 217 -3.79 2.34 9.01
C GLU A 217 -5.07 2.01 8.24
N ALA A 218 -5.74 3.05 7.71
CA ALA A 218 -6.95 2.91 6.92
C ALA A 218 -6.69 2.27 5.55
N GLU A 219 -5.61 2.67 4.87
CA GLU A 219 -5.20 2.08 3.59
C GLU A 219 -4.84 0.60 3.74
N TRP A 220 -4.10 0.26 4.79
CA TRP A 220 -3.69 -1.12 5.07
C TRP A 220 -4.90 -2.02 5.31
N GLU A 221 -5.84 -1.57 6.15
CA GLU A 221 -7.03 -2.34 6.48
C GLU A 221 -8.00 -2.46 5.29
N TYR A 222 -8.17 -1.37 4.53
CA TYR A 222 -8.94 -1.37 3.28
C TYR A 222 -8.37 -2.39 2.28
N ALA A 223 -7.06 -2.35 2.08
CA ALA A 223 -6.36 -3.25 1.18
C ALA A 223 -6.39 -4.70 1.65
N ALA A 224 -6.38 -4.95 2.97
CA ALA A 224 -6.46 -6.28 3.54
C ALA A 224 -7.84 -6.92 3.31
N TYR A 225 -8.94 -6.21 3.58
CA TYR A 225 -10.29 -6.73 3.38
C TYR A 225 -10.61 -7.03 1.91
N ALA A 226 -10.11 -6.19 0.99
CA ALA A 226 -10.24 -6.35 -0.46
C ALA A 226 -11.68 -6.69 -0.92
N LEU A 227 -12.66 -5.86 -0.50
CA LEU A 227 -14.09 -6.11 -0.75
C LEU A 227 -14.52 -5.97 -2.23
N ILE A 228 -13.58 -5.75 -3.15
CA ILE A 228 -13.86 -5.69 -4.59
C ILE A 228 -14.43 -7.01 -5.10
N GLY A 229 -13.95 -8.16 -4.63
CA GLY A 229 -14.45 -9.47 -5.07
C GLY A 229 -15.80 -9.87 -4.47
N THR A 230 -16.30 -9.15 -3.46
CA THR A 230 -17.64 -9.37 -2.88
C THR A 230 -18.71 -8.50 -3.53
N GLN A 231 -18.34 -7.60 -4.45
CA GLN A 231 -19.28 -6.73 -5.14
C GLN A 231 -20.05 -7.51 -6.22
N TRP A 232 -21.34 -7.75 -5.99
CA TRP A 232 -22.17 -8.54 -6.90
C TRP A 232 -22.92 -7.71 -7.96
N LEU A 233 -23.40 -6.51 -7.63
CA LEU A 233 -24.27 -5.70 -8.51
C LEU A 233 -24.03 -4.19 -8.35
N ASP A 234 -24.08 -3.68 -7.11
CA ASP A 234 -23.97 -2.24 -6.78
C ASP A 234 -23.01 -2.00 -5.59
N GLU A 235 -22.85 -0.75 -5.16
CA GLU A 235 -22.05 -0.30 -4.01
C GLU A 235 -22.48 -0.89 -2.63
N ILE A 236 -23.58 -1.62 -2.59
CA ILE A 236 -24.14 -2.17 -1.35
C ILE A 236 -23.36 -3.42 -0.95
N GLN A 237 -22.47 -3.25 0.04
CA GLN A 237 -21.82 -4.35 0.72
C GLN A 237 -22.82 -5.05 1.65
N THR A 238 -23.20 -6.28 1.30
CA THR A 238 -24.14 -7.09 2.09
C THR A 238 -23.44 -7.98 3.10
N HIS A 239 -22.15 -8.29 2.87
CA HIS A 239 -21.36 -9.18 3.70
C HIS A 239 -19.97 -8.57 3.90
N SER A 240 -19.59 -8.36 5.16
CA SER A 240 -18.21 -8.01 5.51
C SER A 240 -17.36 -9.28 5.67
N ARG A 241 -16.05 -9.14 5.50
CA ARG A 241 -15.09 -10.21 5.75
C ARG A 241 -14.48 -10.09 7.14
N ILE A 242 -14.12 -11.22 7.75
CA ILE A 242 -13.36 -11.24 9.00
C ILE A 242 -11.85 -11.29 8.69
N TYR A 243 -11.47 -12.02 7.65
CA TYR A 243 -10.09 -12.19 7.21
C TYR A 243 -9.92 -11.72 5.75
N PRO A 244 -8.68 -11.57 5.24
CA PRO A 244 -8.41 -11.16 3.85
C PRO A 244 -8.90 -12.10 2.73
N TRP A 245 -9.69 -13.12 3.05
CA TRP A 245 -10.21 -14.11 2.11
C TRP A 245 -11.69 -14.36 2.35
N ASP A 246 -12.33 -15.10 1.44
CA ASP A 246 -13.73 -15.43 1.56
C ASP A 246 -14.02 -16.51 2.62
N GLY A 247 -15.04 -16.26 3.44
CA GLY A 247 -15.47 -17.11 4.56
C GLY A 247 -14.95 -16.68 5.94
N HIS A 248 -15.38 -17.43 6.96
CA HIS A 248 -15.09 -17.14 8.39
C HIS A 248 -14.05 -18.08 9.01
N ALA A 249 -13.51 -19.02 8.22
CA ALA A 249 -12.57 -20.02 8.71
C ALA A 249 -11.14 -19.67 8.28
N MET A 250 -10.18 -20.02 9.14
CA MET A 250 -8.75 -19.95 8.83
C MET A 250 -8.27 -20.99 7.82
N ARG A 251 -9.12 -21.98 7.52
CA ARG A 251 -8.79 -23.10 6.65
C ARG A 251 -9.56 -22.99 5.36
N ASN A 252 -8.91 -23.38 4.27
CA ASN A 252 -9.55 -23.49 2.97
C ASN A 252 -10.72 -24.51 3.04
N PRO A 253 -11.97 -24.12 2.76
CA PRO A 253 -13.10 -25.02 2.79
C PRO A 253 -13.28 -25.83 1.50
N TYR A 254 -12.53 -25.53 0.43
CA TYR A 254 -12.76 -26.09 -0.91
C TYR A 254 -11.50 -26.69 -1.55
N GLY A 255 -11.70 -27.50 -2.59
CA GLY A 255 -10.64 -27.94 -3.50
C GLY A 255 -9.68 -28.97 -2.94
N LYS A 256 -8.52 -29.10 -3.60
CA LYS A 256 -7.47 -30.07 -3.25
C LYS A 256 -6.69 -29.70 -1.99
N GLU A 257 -6.69 -28.41 -1.66
CA GLU A 257 -6.06 -27.84 -0.48
C GLU A 257 -7.06 -27.65 0.68
N MET A 258 -8.21 -28.33 0.60
CA MET A 258 -9.21 -28.30 1.67
C MET A 258 -8.57 -28.70 3.01
N GLY A 259 -8.80 -27.85 4.01
CA GLY A 259 -8.29 -28.03 5.35
C GLY A 259 -6.88 -27.48 5.59
N TYR A 260 -6.15 -27.01 4.58
CA TYR A 260 -4.91 -26.25 4.82
C TYR A 260 -5.23 -24.85 5.33
N PHE A 261 -4.34 -24.29 6.15
CA PHE A 261 -4.48 -22.90 6.59
C PHE A 261 -4.22 -21.92 5.43
N LEU A 262 -4.85 -20.75 5.51
CA LEU A 262 -4.75 -19.68 4.51
C LEU A 262 -3.77 -18.57 4.94
N ALA A 263 -3.14 -18.74 6.10
CA ALA A 263 -2.20 -17.78 6.69
C ALA A 263 -1.19 -18.53 7.57
N ASN A 264 -0.04 -17.91 7.78
CA ASN A 264 0.99 -18.37 8.70
C ASN A 264 0.80 -17.74 10.09
N PHE A 265 0.36 -18.53 11.07
CA PHE A 265 0.06 -18.04 12.42
C PHE A 265 0.13 -19.15 13.47
N ARG A 266 0.26 -18.76 14.73
CA ARG A 266 0.31 -19.69 15.84
C ARG A 266 -1.08 -20.18 16.21
N ARG A 267 -1.36 -21.46 15.99
CA ARG A 267 -2.64 -22.08 16.38
C ARG A 267 -2.90 -22.06 17.89
N GLY A 268 -1.87 -22.29 18.71
CA GLY A 268 -2.06 -22.40 20.16
C GLY A 268 -0.76 -22.56 20.95
N ARG A 269 -0.89 -22.74 22.27
CA ARG A 269 0.28 -22.91 23.14
C ARG A 269 1.10 -24.14 22.73
N GLY A 270 2.32 -23.88 22.23
CA GLY A 270 3.27 -24.91 21.81
C GLY A 270 3.10 -25.43 20.39
N ASP A 271 2.04 -25.03 19.67
CA ASP A 271 1.76 -25.48 18.30
C ASP A 271 2.02 -24.33 17.31
N TYR A 272 3.22 -24.31 16.72
CA TYR A 272 3.68 -23.33 15.74
C TYR A 272 3.76 -23.86 14.31
N ALA A 273 3.63 -25.16 14.09
CA ALA A 273 3.69 -25.75 12.75
C ALA A 273 3.01 -27.12 12.64
N GLY A 274 2.27 -27.56 13.67
CA GLY A 274 1.68 -28.90 13.70
C GLY A 274 2.70 -30.02 13.93
N ILE A 275 2.39 -31.21 13.43
CA ILE A 275 3.21 -32.42 13.60
C ILE A 275 4.10 -32.60 12.35
N ALA A 276 5.35 -32.99 12.57
CA ALA A 276 6.32 -33.24 11.49
C ALA A 276 5.75 -34.17 10.40
N GLY A 277 6.03 -33.84 9.13
CA GLY A 277 5.52 -34.56 7.95
C GLY A 277 4.17 -34.07 7.44
N LYS A 278 3.41 -33.32 8.25
CA LYS A 278 2.18 -32.66 7.81
C LYS A 278 2.01 -31.34 8.57
N LEU A 279 2.88 -30.38 8.25
CA LEU A 279 2.82 -29.07 8.87
C LEU A 279 1.45 -28.44 8.60
N ASN A 280 0.91 -27.73 9.58
CA ASN A 280 -0.46 -27.23 9.54
C ASN A 280 -0.61 -25.99 8.64
N ASP A 281 0.32 -25.05 8.75
CA ASP A 281 0.43 -23.76 8.05
C ASP A 281 1.68 -23.68 7.13
N GLY A 282 2.57 -24.67 7.21
CA GLY A 282 3.75 -24.78 6.35
C GLY A 282 5.03 -24.16 6.91
N ALA A 283 4.97 -23.40 8.01
CA ALA A 283 6.15 -22.70 8.55
C ALA A 283 6.12 -22.58 10.09
N MET A 284 7.25 -22.85 10.76
CA MET A 284 7.37 -22.68 12.23
C MET A 284 7.62 -21.23 12.68
N ILE A 285 8.13 -20.42 11.77
CA ILE A 285 8.43 -18.99 11.96
C ILE A 285 7.84 -18.26 10.75
N THR A 286 8.46 -17.21 10.27
CA THR A 286 8.13 -16.60 8.97
C THR A 286 8.17 -17.62 7.83
N ALA A 287 7.35 -17.39 6.82
CA ALA A 287 7.27 -18.10 5.55
C ALA A 287 7.78 -17.22 4.40
N TYR A 288 7.78 -17.77 3.18
CA TYR A 288 8.08 -16.99 1.98
C TYR A 288 7.02 -15.89 1.78
N VAL A 289 7.43 -14.72 1.29
CA VAL A 289 6.52 -13.56 1.12
C VAL A 289 5.40 -13.77 0.10
N TYR A 290 5.53 -14.78 -0.77
CA TYR A 290 4.52 -15.23 -1.74
C TYR A 290 3.82 -16.54 -1.31
N ASP A 291 4.02 -16.97 -0.06
CA ASP A 291 3.30 -18.12 0.47
C ASP A 291 1.85 -17.73 0.80
N ASN A 292 0.95 -18.71 0.78
CA ASN A 292 -0.51 -18.56 0.87
C ASN A 292 -1.17 -17.83 -0.33
N PRO A 293 -2.48 -18.02 -0.54
CA PRO A 293 -3.20 -17.32 -1.60
C PRO A 293 -3.25 -15.79 -1.38
N PRO A 294 -3.13 -14.98 -2.44
CA PRO A 294 -3.35 -13.55 -2.34
C PRO A 294 -4.85 -13.23 -2.13
N ASN A 295 -5.14 -12.05 -1.58
CA ASN A 295 -6.50 -11.53 -1.52
C ASN A 295 -6.98 -11.03 -2.91
N ASP A 296 -8.20 -10.50 -2.98
CA ASP A 296 -8.81 -10.09 -4.26
C ASP A 296 -8.09 -8.94 -4.98
N TYR A 297 -7.28 -8.16 -4.26
CA TYR A 297 -6.40 -7.17 -4.90
C TYR A 297 -5.11 -7.77 -5.43
N GLY A 298 -4.77 -9.00 -5.03
CA GLY A 298 -3.48 -9.62 -5.37
C GLY A 298 -2.42 -9.46 -4.29
N LEU A 299 -2.79 -9.03 -3.08
CA LEU A 299 -1.85 -8.84 -1.97
C LEU A 299 -1.66 -10.13 -1.18
N TYR A 300 -0.40 -10.50 -0.94
CA TYR A 300 -0.03 -11.69 -0.17
C TYR A 300 0.18 -11.37 1.30
N ASN A 301 -0.08 -12.35 2.15
CA ASN A 301 0.23 -12.32 3.58
C ASN A 301 -0.31 -11.08 4.31
N MET A 302 -1.47 -10.54 3.90
CA MET A 302 -2.17 -9.48 4.63
C MET A 302 -2.70 -9.95 6.00
N ALA A 303 -2.66 -11.26 6.27
CA ALA A 303 -2.92 -11.85 7.57
C ALA A 303 -1.85 -12.89 7.89
N GLY A 304 -1.16 -12.72 9.02
CA GLY A 304 -0.10 -13.60 9.48
C GLY A 304 1.25 -13.29 8.86
N ASN A 305 2.15 -14.27 8.91
CA ASN A 305 3.57 -14.14 8.56
C ASN A 305 4.29 -13.12 9.45
N VAL A 306 4.31 -11.83 9.13
CA VAL A 306 4.75 -10.77 10.05
C VAL A 306 3.72 -9.66 10.17
N ASN A 307 3.70 -9.01 11.33
CA ASN A 307 2.99 -7.76 11.45
C ASN A 307 3.67 -6.70 10.60
N GLU A 308 2.93 -5.66 10.21
CA GLU A 308 3.45 -4.61 9.36
C GLU A 308 3.29 -3.24 9.98
N TRP A 309 4.37 -2.46 9.97
CA TRP A 309 4.33 -1.06 10.34
C TRP A 309 3.43 -0.25 9.40
N VAL A 310 2.58 0.60 9.99
CA VAL A 310 1.81 1.62 9.27
C VAL A 310 2.27 3.02 9.65
N GLN A 311 1.86 4.03 8.91
CA GLN A 311 2.32 5.40 9.09
C GLN A 311 1.77 6.07 10.37
N ASP A 312 0.60 5.64 10.83
CA ASP A 312 -0.19 6.28 11.87
C ASP A 312 0.44 6.21 13.27
N VAL A 313 0.24 7.29 14.01
CA VAL A 313 0.47 7.32 15.45
C VAL A 313 -0.70 6.65 16.16
N TYR A 314 -0.40 5.79 17.13
CA TYR A 314 -1.44 5.12 17.90
C TYR A 314 -2.09 6.07 18.89
N ARG A 315 -3.43 6.22 18.79
CA ARG A 315 -4.29 6.66 19.90
C ARG A 315 -5.48 5.72 20.06
N PRO A 316 -5.93 5.49 21.30
CA PRO A 316 -7.15 4.73 21.55
C PRO A 316 -8.35 5.36 20.83
N LEU A 317 -8.56 6.68 20.93
CA LEU A 317 -9.73 7.37 20.41
C LEU A 317 -9.58 7.94 18.98
N SER A 318 -8.53 7.55 18.23
CA SER A 318 -8.30 8.09 16.88
C SER A 318 -9.51 7.99 15.96
N PHE A 319 -10.37 6.99 16.14
CA PHE A 319 -11.53 6.76 15.28
C PHE A 319 -12.66 7.80 15.45
N GLU A 320 -12.69 8.56 16.55
CA GLU A 320 -13.67 9.64 16.76
C GLU A 320 -13.19 10.98 16.16
N ASP A 321 -11.89 11.11 15.94
CA ASP A 321 -11.23 12.39 15.64
C ASP A 321 -10.62 12.47 14.22
N VAL A 322 -10.72 11.41 13.43
CA VAL A 322 -10.21 11.37 12.04
C VAL A 322 -11.29 11.75 11.03
N ASP A 323 -10.87 12.34 9.91
CA ASP A 323 -11.74 12.59 8.77
C ASP A 323 -12.18 11.26 8.13
N ASP A 324 -13.40 11.25 7.58
CA ASP A 324 -13.94 10.10 6.86
C ASP A 324 -13.24 9.88 5.51
N LEU A 325 -12.67 10.93 4.90
CA LEU A 325 -11.91 10.86 3.66
C LEU A 325 -10.41 10.73 3.93
N ASN A 326 -9.82 9.61 3.52
CA ASN A 326 -8.41 9.25 3.74
C ASN A 326 -7.96 9.43 5.21
N PRO A 327 -8.57 8.68 6.16
CA PRO A 327 -8.23 8.81 7.56
C PRO A 327 -6.74 8.58 7.81
N PHE A 328 -6.09 9.54 8.46
CA PHE A 328 -4.69 9.46 8.82
C PHE A 328 -4.39 10.21 10.11
N ARG A 329 -3.88 9.51 11.11
CA ARG A 329 -3.45 10.10 12.39
C ARG A 329 -1.98 10.51 12.33
N ARG A 330 -1.75 11.77 11.97
CA ARG A 330 -0.41 12.37 11.97
C ARG A 330 0.06 12.70 13.40
N GLY A 331 1.34 12.46 13.68
CA GLY A 331 1.94 12.85 14.96
C GLY A 331 2.00 14.37 15.16
N GLY A 332 1.78 14.82 16.40
CA GLY A 332 1.90 16.23 16.81
C GLY A 332 0.82 17.17 16.24
N PHE A 333 -0.25 16.64 15.62
CA PHE A 333 -1.35 17.46 15.10
C PHE A 333 -2.58 17.36 16.00
N LEU A 334 -3.06 18.53 16.48
CA LEU A 334 -4.22 18.68 17.38
C LEU A 334 -4.14 17.84 18.67
N ASP A 335 -2.93 17.55 19.13
CA ASP A 335 -2.67 16.62 20.22
C ASP A 335 -1.29 16.90 20.80
N GLU A 336 -1.25 17.87 21.72
CA GLU A 336 -0.03 18.24 22.43
C GLU A 336 0.41 17.08 23.33
N GLU A 337 1.72 16.82 23.37
CA GLU A 337 2.33 15.69 24.11
C GLU A 337 1.94 15.70 25.59
N ASP A 338 1.76 16.90 26.15
CA ASP A 338 1.37 17.17 27.55
C ASP A 338 0.04 16.52 27.98
N GLY A 339 -0.81 16.13 27.02
CA GLY A 339 -2.06 15.40 27.29
C GLY A 339 -1.87 13.94 27.69
N TYR A 340 -0.68 13.38 27.46
CA TYR A 340 -0.31 12.02 27.84
C TYR A 340 0.69 12.10 28.99
N ASP A 341 0.38 11.43 30.10
CA ASP A 341 1.16 11.51 31.34
C ASP A 341 2.55 10.86 31.20
N THR A 342 3.47 11.60 30.59
CA THR A 342 4.89 11.27 30.47
C THR A 342 5.67 11.63 31.74
N GLU A 343 5.15 12.55 32.57
CA GLU A 343 5.85 13.00 33.79
C GLU A 343 5.83 11.94 34.91
N ASN A 344 4.81 11.07 34.97
CA ASN A 344 4.72 10.01 35.99
C ASN A 344 4.85 8.58 35.45
N PHE A 345 5.24 8.39 34.18
CA PHE A 345 5.28 7.07 33.51
C PHE A 345 3.93 6.32 33.53
N ASN A 346 2.82 7.04 33.58
CA ASN A 346 1.50 6.40 33.71
C ASN A 346 0.97 5.86 32.36
N SER A 347 1.57 6.24 31.23
CA SER A 347 1.19 5.78 29.90
C SER A 347 2.40 5.34 29.06
N LEU A 348 2.27 4.21 28.37
CA LEU A 348 3.19 3.76 27.31
C LEU A 348 2.84 4.37 25.94
N ILE A 349 1.85 5.27 25.89
CA ILE A 349 1.37 5.92 24.66
C ILE A 349 1.98 7.32 24.61
N SER A 350 2.74 7.58 23.55
CA SER A 350 3.45 8.82 23.28
C SER A 350 3.27 9.25 21.82
N ASN A 351 3.86 10.38 21.42
CA ASN A 351 3.94 10.80 20.01
C ASN A 351 4.82 9.90 19.13
N ARG A 352 5.56 8.98 19.75
CA ARG A 352 6.48 8.03 19.10
C ARG A 352 5.91 6.63 19.03
N THR A 353 4.75 6.39 19.63
CA THR A 353 4.06 5.11 19.56
C THR A 353 3.33 4.98 18.22
N ARG A 354 3.69 3.96 17.44
CA ARG A 354 3.16 3.70 16.09
C ARG A 354 2.29 2.46 16.05
N VAL A 355 1.35 2.45 15.12
CA VAL A 355 0.48 1.30 14.88
C VAL A 355 1.21 0.26 14.02
N TYR A 356 0.94 -1.02 14.27
CA TYR A 356 1.24 -2.12 13.37
C TYR A 356 0.06 -3.11 13.28
N LYS A 357 -0.07 -3.80 12.14
CA LYS A 357 -1.24 -4.64 11.81
C LYS A 357 -0.90 -5.98 11.15
N GLY A 358 -1.90 -6.87 11.03
CA GLY A 358 -1.85 -8.13 10.28
C GLY A 358 -1.51 -9.39 11.08
N GLY A 359 -0.90 -9.23 12.24
CA GLY A 359 -0.47 -10.35 13.07
C GLY A 359 0.72 -11.12 12.46
N SER A 360 1.28 -12.07 13.20
CA SER A 360 2.49 -12.78 12.79
C SER A 360 2.39 -14.30 12.98
N TRP A 361 3.41 -15.01 12.51
CA TRP A 361 3.69 -16.42 12.78
C TRP A 361 3.61 -16.82 14.26
N LYS A 362 3.74 -15.85 15.18
CA LYS A 362 3.68 -16.07 16.63
C LYS A 362 2.30 -15.80 17.24
N ASP A 363 1.42 -15.12 16.51
CA ASP A 363 0.14 -14.65 17.00
C ASP A 363 -0.98 -15.65 16.75
N VAL A 364 -2.02 -15.59 17.59
CA VAL A 364 -3.22 -16.42 17.46
C VAL A 364 -4.23 -15.80 16.49
N ALA A 365 -5.19 -16.61 16.08
CA ALA A 365 -6.19 -16.29 15.06
C ALA A 365 -6.85 -14.91 15.18
N TYR A 366 -7.15 -14.45 16.40
CA TYR A 366 -7.72 -13.11 16.66
C TYR A 366 -6.92 -12.00 15.96
N TRP A 367 -5.59 -12.05 16.02
CA TRP A 367 -4.72 -11.00 15.46
C TRP A 367 -4.59 -11.03 13.93
N MET A 368 -5.19 -12.02 13.27
CA MET A 368 -5.20 -12.13 11.81
C MET A 368 -6.34 -11.31 11.20
N SER A 369 -7.29 -10.86 12.02
CA SER A 369 -8.37 -9.98 11.56
C SER A 369 -7.78 -8.59 11.25
N PRO A 370 -7.99 -8.05 10.03
CA PRO A 370 -7.44 -6.75 9.64
C PRO A 370 -7.86 -5.57 10.54
N GLY A 371 -9.04 -5.65 11.14
CA GLY A 371 -9.56 -4.65 12.09
C GLY A 371 -8.86 -4.66 13.45
N THR A 372 -8.03 -5.66 13.75
CA THR A 372 -7.21 -5.66 14.97
C THR A 372 -5.99 -4.76 14.79
N ARG A 373 -5.64 -4.03 15.85
CA ARG A 373 -4.51 -3.11 15.86
C ARG A 373 -3.68 -3.33 17.11
N ARG A 374 -2.38 -3.08 16.98
CA ARG A 374 -1.45 -3.04 18.10
C ARG A 374 -0.47 -1.90 17.89
N TYR A 375 0.30 -1.61 18.92
CA TYR A 375 1.21 -0.48 18.93
C TYR A 375 2.54 -0.83 19.56
N LEU A 376 3.58 -0.15 19.09
CA LEU A 376 4.95 -0.27 19.57
C LEU A 376 5.67 1.07 19.31
N GLU A 377 6.69 1.38 20.10
CA GLU A 377 7.52 2.58 19.90
C GLU A 377 8.25 2.54 18.55
N GLU A 378 8.38 3.70 17.89
CA GLU A 378 8.91 3.82 16.53
C GLU A 378 10.38 3.41 16.37
N ASP A 379 11.14 3.39 17.46
CA ASP A 379 12.55 2.98 17.52
C ASP A 379 12.73 1.49 17.86
N SER A 380 11.66 0.81 18.24
CA SER A 380 11.68 -0.57 18.69
C SER A 380 11.58 -1.55 17.53
N ALA A 381 12.14 -2.75 17.72
CA ALA A 381 12.20 -3.79 16.71
C ALA A 381 11.89 -5.17 17.30
N THR A 382 11.26 -6.05 16.51
CA THR A 382 10.95 -7.42 16.93
C THR A 382 11.12 -8.41 15.78
N SER A 383 11.15 -9.71 16.10
CA SER A 383 11.17 -10.82 15.11
C SER A 383 9.81 -11.09 14.45
N THR A 384 8.80 -10.28 14.77
CA THR A 384 7.40 -10.47 14.34
C THR A 384 6.82 -9.25 13.65
N VAL A 385 7.62 -8.20 13.43
CA VAL A 385 7.21 -6.97 12.75
C VAL A 385 8.18 -6.68 11.61
N GLY A 386 7.64 -6.58 10.41
CA GLY A 386 8.24 -6.06 9.19
C GLY A 386 7.40 -4.90 8.65
N PHE A 387 7.36 -4.74 7.32
CA PHE A 387 6.55 -3.70 6.68
C PHE A 387 6.40 -3.96 5.18
N ARG A 388 5.49 -3.21 4.56
CA ARG A 388 5.36 -3.05 3.11
C ARG A 388 5.24 -1.57 2.76
N CYS A 389 5.51 -1.21 1.51
CA CYS A 389 5.36 0.18 1.07
C CYS A 389 4.01 0.40 0.37
N ALA A 390 3.60 1.67 0.36
CA ALA A 390 2.51 2.20 -0.44
C ALA A 390 2.95 3.48 -1.14
N MET A 391 2.23 3.86 -2.18
CA MET A 391 2.47 5.04 -2.98
C MET A 391 1.11 5.63 -3.39
N ILE A 392 0.98 6.95 -3.37
CA ILE A 392 -0.26 7.60 -3.80
C ILE A 392 -0.48 7.42 -5.32
N ARG A 393 -1.75 7.43 -5.73
CA ARG A 393 -2.12 7.68 -7.12
C ARG A 393 -2.37 9.17 -7.31
N ALA A 394 -1.68 9.79 -8.26
CA ALA A 394 -1.83 11.18 -8.63
C ALA A 394 -2.73 11.30 -9.86
N GLY A 395 -3.59 12.32 -9.88
CA GLY A 395 -4.37 12.71 -11.06
C GLY A 395 -5.67 11.95 -11.33
N SER A 396 -5.86 10.74 -10.79
CA SER A 396 -7.16 10.04 -10.82
C SER A 396 -7.43 9.29 -9.52
N ASN A 397 -8.68 9.32 -9.06
CA ASN A 397 -9.16 8.55 -7.93
C ASN A 397 -9.93 7.28 -8.33
N TYR A 398 -10.03 7.00 -9.64
CA TYR A 398 -10.67 5.82 -10.23
C TYR A 398 -9.81 5.23 -11.36
#